data_AF-A0A6U8NQ86-F1
#
_entry.id   AF-A0A6U8NQ86-F1
#
_cell.length_a   1.000
_cell.length_b   1.000
_cell.length_c   1.000
_cell.angle_alpha   90.00
_cell.angle_beta   90.00
_cell.angle_gamma   90.00
#
_symmetry.space_group_name_H-M   'P 1'
#
loop_
_entity.id
_entity.type
_entity.pdbx_description
1 polymer ?
#
loop_
_entity_poly.entity_id
_entity_poly.type
_entity_poly.pdbx_seq_one_letter_code
_entity_poly.pdbx_strand_id
1 'polypeptide(L)'
;ERLKPYFKGKPVNPCIVNRTKPPQGFGRHFDNSKFDDPVATLCTNSGVNIIFIHKDGRHYHAMRSQRRSLIVMSGESRYEYQHAIPEGVDDAWKGKLIPRNMRISWTLRSMRDLSKYDDL
;
A
#
# COMPACT_ATOMS: atom_id res chain seq x y z
N GLU A 1 9.85 19.64 5.58
CA GLU A 1 8.65 19.24 6.34
C GLU A 1 9.00 17.98 7.16
N ARG A 2 8.82 17.98 8.49
CA ARG A 2 9.05 16.76 9.28
C ARG A 2 7.93 15.77 8.97
N LEU A 3 8.25 14.51 8.69
CA LEU A 3 7.23 13.48 8.50
C LEU A 3 6.34 13.44 9.75
N LYS A 4 5.01 13.47 9.55
CA LYS A 4 4.07 13.22 10.65
C LYS A 4 4.46 11.89 11.32
N PRO A 5 4.34 11.76 12.65
CA PRO A 5 4.60 10.49 13.32
C PRO A 5 3.46 9.51 13.02
N TYR A 6 3.44 8.98 11.80
CA TYR A 6 2.34 8.17 11.26
C TYR A 6 2.02 6.97 12.17
N PHE A 7 3.05 6.35 12.75
CA PHE A 7 2.92 5.20 13.65
C PHE A 7 2.80 5.58 15.14
N LYS A 8 2.79 6.87 15.49
CA LYS A 8 2.61 7.38 16.87
C LYS A 8 3.46 6.68 17.95
N GLY A 9 4.69 6.33 17.62
CA GLY A 9 5.61 5.63 18.54
C GLY A 9 5.39 4.11 18.66
N LYS A 10 4.43 3.53 17.95
CA LYS A 10 4.27 2.06 17.89
C LYS A 10 5.44 1.42 17.14
N PRO A 11 5.93 0.24 17.58
CA PRO A 11 6.91 -0.52 16.84
C PRO A 11 6.41 -0.85 15.42
N VAL A 12 7.28 -0.69 14.43
CA VAL A 12 7.01 -1.02 13.02
C VAL A 12 7.65 -2.37 12.72
N ASN A 13 6.93 -3.44 13.07
CA ASN A 13 7.33 -4.82 12.83
C ASN A 13 6.04 -5.65 12.65
N PRO A 14 5.86 -6.39 11.54
CA PRO A 14 6.85 -6.72 10.51
C PRO A 14 6.96 -5.71 9.36
N CYS A 15 8.17 -5.62 8.81
CA CYS A 15 8.45 -5.01 7.50
C CYS A 15 8.60 -6.12 6.45
N ILE A 16 7.88 -6.02 5.33
CA ILE A 16 8.06 -6.92 4.18
C ILE A 16 8.74 -6.16 3.04
N VAL A 17 9.77 -6.74 2.46
CA VAL A 17 10.40 -6.25 1.24
C VAL A 17 9.96 -7.11 0.06
N ASN A 18 9.28 -6.48 -0.89
CA ASN A 18 8.81 -7.13 -2.10
C ASN A 18 9.62 -6.68 -3.31
N ARG A 19 9.92 -7.63 -4.19
CA ARG A 19 10.47 -7.40 -5.52
C ARG A 19 9.45 -7.83 -6.57
N THR A 20 9.14 -6.93 -7.48
CA THR A 20 8.18 -7.17 -8.56
C THR A 20 8.81 -6.77 -9.88
N LYS A 21 8.73 -7.64 -10.88
CA LYS A 21 9.16 -7.34 -12.26
C LYS A 21 7.95 -7.37 -13.19
N PRO A 22 7.92 -6.55 -14.25
CA PRO A 22 6.88 -6.69 -15.28
C PRO A 22 6.85 -8.13 -15.84
N PRO A 23 5.67 -8.74 -16.06
CA PRO A 23 4.32 -8.16 -15.91
C PRO A 23 3.69 -8.35 -14.53
N GLN A 24 4.42 -8.81 -13.51
CA GLN A 24 3.86 -9.18 -12.21
C GLN A 24 3.10 -8.03 -11.54
N GLY A 25 2.01 -8.42 -10.88
CA GLY A 25 1.17 -7.56 -10.07
C GLY A 25 0.96 -8.13 -8.67
N PHE A 26 0.06 -7.51 -7.93
CA PHE A 26 -0.50 -8.03 -6.69
C PHE A 26 -2.01 -7.97 -6.78
N GLY A 27 -2.64 -9.13 -6.57
CA GLY A 27 -4.09 -9.24 -6.60
C GLY A 27 -4.78 -8.32 -5.59
N ARG A 28 -6.06 -8.07 -5.83
CA ARG A 28 -6.90 -7.21 -4.98
C ARG A 28 -7.04 -7.81 -3.58
N HIS A 29 -6.67 -7.05 -2.55
CA HIS A 29 -6.78 -7.51 -1.16
C HIS A 29 -6.89 -6.34 -0.17
N PHE A 30 -7.29 -6.67 1.05
CA PHE A 30 -7.06 -5.85 2.24
C PHE A 30 -5.79 -6.34 2.93
N ASP A 31 -5.02 -5.42 3.54
CA ASP A 31 -4.01 -5.83 4.50
C ASP A 31 -4.67 -6.57 5.67
N ASN A 32 -4.00 -7.60 6.18
CA ASN A 32 -4.55 -8.44 7.24
C ASN A 32 -4.93 -7.61 8.48
N SER A 33 -6.09 -7.90 9.07
CA SER A 33 -6.64 -7.18 10.23
C SER A 33 -5.79 -7.28 11.50
N LYS A 34 -4.82 -8.19 11.58
CA LYS A 34 -3.82 -8.26 12.67
C LYS A 34 -2.87 -7.07 12.69
N PHE A 35 -2.71 -6.38 11.57
CA PHE A 35 -1.95 -5.16 11.52
C PHE A 35 -2.82 -3.99 11.96
N ASP A 36 -2.21 -2.93 12.45
CA ASP A 36 -2.89 -1.72 12.90
C ASP A 36 -2.89 -0.63 11.82
N ASP A 37 -3.56 0.48 12.10
CA ASP A 37 -3.49 1.72 11.33
C ASP A 37 -2.24 2.54 11.72
N PRO A 38 -1.47 3.08 10.75
CA PRO A 38 -1.59 2.93 9.30
C PRO A 38 -0.74 1.79 8.71
N VAL A 39 -0.93 1.50 7.42
CA VAL A 39 0.01 0.71 6.61
C VAL A 39 0.76 1.66 5.69
N ALA A 40 2.09 1.59 5.67
CA ALA A 40 2.91 2.45 4.81
C ALA A 40 3.79 1.63 3.86
N THR A 41 3.89 2.05 2.60
CA THR A 41 4.73 1.38 1.58
C THR A 41 5.70 2.37 0.94
N LEU A 42 6.99 2.15 1.15
CA LEU A 42 8.07 2.90 0.51
C LEU A 42 8.45 2.23 -0.81
N CYS A 43 8.51 2.99 -1.90
CA CYS A 43 8.96 2.50 -3.21
C CYS A 43 10.31 3.11 -3.56
N THR A 44 11.31 2.31 -3.91
CA THR A 44 12.69 2.81 -4.10
C THR A 44 13.19 2.77 -5.55
N ASN A 45 12.80 1.77 -6.34
CA ASN A 45 13.40 1.55 -7.67
C ASN A 45 12.55 2.04 -8.87
N SER A 46 11.29 1.62 -8.98
CA SER A 46 10.39 2.03 -10.06
C SER A 46 8.97 2.22 -9.54
N GLY A 47 8.20 3.06 -10.23
CA GLY A 47 6.82 3.34 -9.85
C GLY A 47 5.81 2.47 -10.59
N VAL A 48 4.62 2.32 -10.01
CA VAL A 48 3.48 1.58 -10.57
C VAL A 48 2.17 2.29 -10.23
N ASN A 49 1.10 2.01 -10.97
CA ASN A 49 -0.23 2.40 -10.55
C ASN A 49 -0.73 1.39 -9.49
N ILE A 50 -1.27 1.92 -8.40
CA ILE A 50 -2.03 1.17 -7.41
C ILE A 50 -3.49 1.54 -7.64
N ILE A 51 -4.34 0.52 -7.76
CA ILE A 51 -5.79 0.70 -7.81
C ILE A 51 -6.37 0.43 -6.42
N PHE A 52 -7.32 1.26 -6.02
CA PHE A 52 -8.10 1.15 -4.80
C PHE A 52 -9.55 0.95 -5.21
N ILE A 53 -10.19 -0.09 -4.68
CA ILE A 53 -11.56 -0.46 -5.00
C ILE A 53 -12.32 -0.56 -3.69
N HIS A 54 -13.33 0.28 -3.51
CA HIS A 54 -14.16 0.26 -2.31
C HIS A 54 -14.92 -1.07 -2.21
N LYS A 55 -15.21 -1.50 -0.98
CA LYS A 55 -15.91 -2.76 -0.73
C LYS A 55 -17.32 -2.84 -1.33
N ASP A 56 -17.93 -1.70 -1.65
CA ASP A 56 -19.22 -1.64 -2.37
C ASP A 56 -19.12 -1.97 -3.87
N GLY A 57 -17.90 -2.05 -4.41
CA GLY A 57 -17.65 -2.32 -5.83
C GLY A 57 -18.00 -1.18 -6.80
N ARG A 58 -18.42 -0.02 -6.31
CA ARG A 58 -18.87 1.13 -7.11
C ARG A 58 -17.84 2.26 -7.15
N HIS A 59 -17.04 2.41 -6.10
CA HIS A 59 -16.02 3.45 -6.03
C HIS A 59 -14.63 2.90 -6.29
N TYR A 60 -13.88 3.57 -7.17
CA TYR A 60 -12.51 3.20 -7.48
C TYR A 60 -11.62 4.44 -7.63
N HIS A 61 -10.35 4.29 -7.25
CA HIS A 61 -9.33 5.32 -7.41
C HIS A 61 -8.04 4.69 -7.91
N ALA A 62 -7.33 5.40 -8.78
CA ALA A 62 -5.97 5.02 -9.17
C ALA A 62 -4.99 6.05 -8.62
N MET A 63 -3.88 5.57 -8.07
CA MET A 63 -2.80 6.41 -7.59
C MET A 63 -1.46 5.91 -8.13
N ARG A 64 -0.58 6.84 -8.52
CA ARG A 64 0.79 6.50 -8.90
C ARG A 64 1.68 6.43 -7.67
N SER A 65 2.14 5.24 -7.35
CA SER A 65 3.23 5.05 -6.39
C SER A 65 4.55 5.30 -7.11
N GLN A 66 5.11 6.49 -6.97
CA GLN A 66 6.32 6.90 -7.69
C GLN A 66 7.59 6.27 -7.10
N ARG A 67 8.69 6.35 -7.85
CA ARG A 67 10.01 6.02 -7.31
C ARG A 67 10.39 7.02 -6.21
N ARG A 68 10.91 6.53 -5.08
CA ARG A 68 11.27 7.30 -3.87
C ARG A 68 10.07 8.00 -3.21
N SER A 69 8.88 7.41 -3.31
CA SER A 69 7.70 7.91 -2.58
C SER A 69 7.27 6.94 -1.48
N LEU A 70 6.68 7.51 -0.42
CA LEU A 70 5.98 6.78 0.62
C LEU A 70 4.47 6.89 0.40
N ILE A 71 3.78 5.77 0.29
CA ILE A 71 2.33 5.70 0.33
C ILE A 71 1.89 5.33 1.74
N VAL A 72 0.92 6.05 2.30
CA VAL A 72 0.34 5.76 3.61
C VAL A 72 -1.15 5.51 3.43
N MET A 73 -1.60 4.32 3.80
CA MET A 73 -3.02 3.95 3.85
C MET A 73 -3.48 4.02 5.30
N SER A 74 -4.47 4.88 5.53
CA SER A 74 -5.10 5.09 6.84
C SER A 74 -6.60 5.31 6.70
N GLY A 75 -7.35 4.99 7.76
CA GLY A 75 -8.81 5.09 7.77
C GLY A 75 -9.44 4.30 6.62
N GLU A 76 -10.35 4.93 5.87
CA GLU A 76 -11.09 4.28 4.77
C GLU A 76 -10.17 3.62 3.74
N SER A 77 -9.09 4.29 3.33
CA SER A 77 -8.15 3.72 2.34
C SER A 77 -7.51 2.40 2.77
N ARG A 78 -7.46 2.12 4.07
CA ARG A 78 -6.93 0.87 4.65
C ARG A 78 -8.03 -0.18 4.90
N TYR A 79 -9.19 0.26 5.40
CA TYR A 79 -10.23 -0.62 5.91
C TYR A 79 -11.39 -0.85 4.94
N GLU A 80 -11.65 0.11 4.07
CA GLU A 80 -12.83 0.15 3.19
C GLU A 80 -12.48 -0.07 1.72
N TYR A 81 -11.21 0.13 1.36
CA TYR A 81 -10.70 -0.08 0.01
C TYR A 81 -9.74 -1.27 -0.06
N GLN A 82 -10.03 -2.21 -0.96
CA GLN A 82 -9.06 -3.19 -1.40
C GLN A 82 -8.06 -2.51 -2.32
N HIS A 83 -6.77 -2.84 -2.19
CA HIS A 83 -5.75 -2.32 -3.07
C HIS A 83 -5.16 -3.42 -3.94
N ALA A 84 -4.70 -3.06 -5.14
CA ALA A 84 -4.07 -3.97 -6.07
C ALA A 84 -3.01 -3.25 -6.92
N ILE A 85 -2.06 -4.01 -7.43
CA ILE A 85 -1.17 -3.59 -8.53
C ILE A 85 -1.54 -4.49 -9.70
N PRO A 86 -2.24 -4.01 -10.74
CA PRO A 86 -2.64 -4.85 -11.87
C PRO A 86 -1.41 -5.47 -12.54
N GLU A 87 -1.53 -6.66 -13.12
CA GLU A 87 -0.49 -7.20 -13.99
C GLU A 87 -0.34 -6.36 -15.27
N GLY A 88 0.86 -6.25 -15.80
CA GLY A 88 1.12 -5.46 -17.01
C GLY A 88 2.56 -5.01 -17.16
N VAL A 89 2.92 -4.62 -18.38
CA VAL A 89 4.27 -4.14 -18.76
C VAL A 89 4.41 -2.63 -18.70
N ASP A 90 3.30 -1.91 -18.65
CA ASP A 90 3.23 -0.46 -18.58
C ASP A 90 2.01 -0.01 -17.73
N ASP A 91 1.93 1.29 -17.49
CA ASP A 91 0.81 1.92 -16.81
C ASP A 91 0.33 3.14 -17.61
N ALA A 92 -0.97 3.23 -17.87
CA ALA A 92 -1.59 4.47 -18.31
C ALA A 92 -1.71 5.44 -17.12
N TRP A 93 -1.03 6.58 -17.18
CA TRP A 93 -1.08 7.60 -16.13
C TRP A 93 -1.04 9.00 -16.72
N LYS A 94 -2.08 9.80 -16.43
CA LYS A 94 -2.23 11.19 -16.91
C LYS A 94 -2.02 11.31 -18.43
N GLY A 95 -2.66 10.44 -19.20
CA GLY A 95 -2.60 10.43 -20.67
C GLY A 95 -1.28 9.92 -21.26
N LYS A 96 -0.37 9.37 -20.44
CA LYS A 96 0.90 8.80 -20.91
C LYS A 96 0.96 7.31 -20.58
N LEU A 97 1.56 6.54 -21.48
CA LEU A 97 1.95 5.16 -21.21
C LEU A 97 3.35 5.17 -20.59
N ILE A 98 3.47 4.67 -19.37
CA ILE A 98 4.73 4.63 -18.62
C ILE A 98 5.19 3.18 -18.51
N PRO A 99 6.29 2.77 -19.18
CA PRO A 99 6.83 1.43 -19.04
C PRO A 99 7.18 1.11 -17.59
N ARG A 100 6.82 -0.09 -17.14
CA ARG A 100 7.20 -0.58 -15.83
C ARG A 100 8.62 -1.12 -15.87
N ASN A 101 9.26 -1.08 -14.71
CA ASN A 101 10.58 -1.67 -14.50
C ASN A 101 10.55 -2.38 -13.14
N MET A 102 11.62 -3.10 -12.77
CA MET A 102 11.73 -3.75 -11.48
C MET A 102 11.38 -2.76 -10.35
N ARG A 103 10.45 -3.14 -9.50
CA ARG A 103 10.05 -2.38 -8.31
C ARG A 103 10.51 -3.11 -7.08
N ILE A 104 11.14 -2.37 -6.17
CA ILE A 104 11.41 -2.80 -4.80
C ILE A 104 10.55 -1.94 -3.89
N SER A 105 9.79 -2.58 -3.02
CA SER A 105 8.96 -1.88 -2.03
C SER A 105 9.07 -2.46 -0.65
N TRP A 106 9.00 -1.58 0.33
CA TRP A 106 9.06 -1.90 1.75
C TRP A 106 7.72 -1.55 2.37
N THR A 107 6.99 -2.56 2.82
CA THR A 107 5.69 -2.39 3.47
C THR A 107 5.87 -2.50 4.98
N LEU A 108 5.65 -1.36 5.64
CA LEU A 108 5.84 -1.06 7.05
C LEU A 108 4.49 -1.10 7.78
N ARG A 109 4.41 -1.89 8.85
CA ARG A 109 3.18 -2.14 9.62
C ARG A 109 3.49 -2.26 11.10
N SER A 110 2.51 -1.92 11.93
CA SER A 110 2.49 -2.23 13.35
C SER A 110 1.50 -3.35 13.62
N MET A 111 1.76 -4.16 14.65
CA MET A 111 0.76 -5.12 15.14
C MET A 111 -0.36 -4.38 15.85
N ARG A 112 -1.59 -4.86 15.68
CA ARG A 112 -2.72 -4.42 16.49
C ARG A 112 -2.54 -4.95 17.91
N ASP A 113 -2.65 -4.05 18.87
CA ASP A 113 -2.62 -4.40 20.29
C ASP A 113 -4.02 -4.89 20.71
N LEU A 114 -4.13 -6.19 20.98
CA LEU A 114 -5.37 -6.84 21.38
C LEU A 114 -5.57 -6.90 22.89
N SER A 115 -4.55 -6.59 23.68
CA SER A 115 -4.62 -6.63 25.16
C SER A 115 -5.72 -5.72 25.74
N LYS A 116 -6.17 -4.75 24.95
CA LYS A 116 -7.24 -3.81 25.29
C LYS A 116 -8.64 -4.39 25.25
N TYR A 117 -8.79 -5.64 24.78
CA TYR A 117 -10.06 -6.35 24.68
C TYR A 117 -10.08 -7.62 25.54
N ASP A 118 -9.02 -7.88 26.32
CA ASP A 118 -8.93 -9.06 27.20
C ASP A 118 -9.88 -8.96 28.42
N ASP A 119 -10.43 -7.77 28.69
CA ASP A 119 -11.38 -7.48 29.78
C ASP A 119 -12.86 -7.50 29.34
N LEU A 120 -13.18 -7.97 28.12
CA LEU A 120 -14.55 -8.15 27.59
C LEU A 120 -14.91 -9.63 27.48
#